data_AF-A0A6M2DVC3-F1
#
_entry.id   AF-A0A6M2DVC3-F1
#
_cell.length_a   1.000
_cell.length_b   1.000
_cell.length_c   1.000
_cell.angle_alpha   90.00
_cell.angle_beta   90.00
_cell.angle_gamma   90.00
#
_symmetry.space_group_name_H-M   'P 1'
#
loop_
_entity.id
_entity.type
_entity.pdbx_description
1 polymer ?
#
loop_
_entity_poly.entity_id
_entity_poly.type
_entity_poly.pdbx_seq_one_letter_code
_entity_poly.pdbx_strand_id
1 'polypeptide(L)'
;MCALVVAALFGVAGYATFTSHSQGDLLENYCWDDDLINFSRILFSISILLTFPIECFVTREVLHSVIGGNVIAGSAPLPAVGVQNISEEGDSDKWGHKGLTLGIIAAACLISTATDCLGPVLELNGVLAAVPLAYILPGLAYLRLEQGGIFARHKLPALGLALFGLFVALLGLAFLFVNFDTVDTCTHGKVMKYCLHNETLSTTVKSIIKSKP
;
A
#
# COMPACT_ATOMS: atom_id res chain seq x y z
N MET A 1 0.20 -8.73 19.32
CA MET A 1 -1.17 -9.03 19.82
C MET A 1 -2.07 -7.80 19.81
N CYS A 2 -1.70 -6.67 20.43
CA CYS A 2 -2.57 -5.47 20.45
C CYS A 2 -2.96 -4.95 19.05
N ALA A 3 -1.99 -4.84 18.12
CA ALA A 3 -2.27 -4.39 16.75
C ALA A 3 -3.25 -5.32 16.00
N LEU A 4 -3.16 -6.63 16.20
CA LEU A 4 -4.07 -7.61 15.60
C LEU A 4 -5.50 -7.41 16.12
N VAL A 5 -5.66 -7.24 17.44
CA VAL A 5 -6.99 -7.03 18.05
C VAL A 5 -7.61 -5.73 17.53
N VAL A 6 -6.83 -4.64 17.51
CA VAL A 6 -7.31 -3.35 17.01
C VAL A 6 -7.69 -3.45 15.53
N ALA A 7 -6.83 -4.01 14.68
CA ALA A 7 -7.12 -4.19 13.26
C ALA A 7 -8.36 -5.07 13.02
N ALA A 8 -8.50 -6.17 13.77
CA ALA A 8 -9.67 -7.03 13.67
C ALA A 8 -10.96 -6.31 14.10
N LEU A 9 -10.92 -5.52 15.18
CA LEU A 9 -12.08 -4.74 15.63
C LEU A 9 -12.51 -3.70 14.59
N PHE A 10 -11.56 -2.92 14.05
CA PHE A 10 -11.87 -1.95 12.99
C PHE A 10 -12.34 -2.63 11.70
N GLY A 11 -11.73 -3.75 11.31
CA GLY A 11 -12.13 -4.52 10.14
C GLY A 11 -13.54 -5.12 10.26
N VAL A 12 -13.86 -5.75 11.39
CA VAL A 12 -15.18 -6.34 11.65
C VAL A 12 -16.24 -5.25 11.76
N ALA A 13 -15.97 -4.15 12.47
CA ALA A 13 -16.90 -3.02 12.57
C ALA A 13 -17.15 -2.36 11.21
N GLY A 14 -16.10 -2.14 10.41
CA GLY A 14 -16.22 -1.59 9.06
C GLY A 14 -17.04 -2.50 8.14
N TYR A 15 -16.78 -3.81 8.18
CA TYR A 15 -17.52 -4.78 7.37
C TYR A 15 -18.98 -4.92 7.82
N ALA A 16 -19.26 -4.92 9.13
CA ALA A 16 -20.63 -5.03 9.65
C ALA A 16 -21.54 -3.85 9.23
N THR A 17 -20.98 -2.66 9.04
CA THR A 17 -21.73 -1.45 8.64
C THR A 17 -22.15 -1.48 7.17
N PHE A 18 -21.27 -1.92 6.25
CA PHE A 18 -21.49 -1.80 4.81
C PHE A 18 -21.74 -3.13 4.08
N THR A 19 -21.39 -4.25 4.71
CA THR A 19 -21.59 -5.62 4.21
C THR A 19 -21.11 -5.79 2.77
N SER A 20 -22.02 -6.03 1.82
CA SER A 20 -21.72 -6.31 0.41
C SER A 20 -21.32 -5.08 -0.42
N HIS A 21 -21.35 -3.87 0.15
CA HIS A 21 -21.05 -2.62 -0.56
C HIS A 21 -19.73 -1.97 -0.10
N SER A 22 -18.88 -2.68 0.65
CA SER A 22 -17.64 -2.13 1.19
C SER A 22 -16.56 -1.93 0.11
N GLN A 23 -16.14 -0.69 -0.10
CA GLN A 23 -14.95 -0.36 -0.88
C GLN A 23 -13.66 -0.47 -0.06
N GLY A 24 -12.52 -0.56 -0.77
CA GLY A 24 -11.19 -0.64 -0.17
C GLY A 24 -10.77 0.62 0.60
N ASP A 25 -11.29 1.78 0.23
CA ASP A 25 -11.26 2.97 1.08
C ASP A 25 -12.53 3.02 1.94
N LEU A 26 -12.36 2.88 3.25
CA LEU A 26 -13.47 2.86 4.20
C LEU A 26 -14.26 4.17 4.20
N LEU A 27 -13.59 5.31 4.03
CA LEU A 27 -14.21 6.64 4.11
C LEU A 27 -15.06 6.94 2.87
N GLU A 28 -14.82 6.27 1.74
CA GLU A 28 -15.60 6.42 0.52
C GLU A 28 -17.00 5.77 0.63
N ASN A 29 -17.17 4.83 1.57
CA ASN A 29 -18.49 4.25 1.85
C ASN A 29 -19.45 5.24 2.54
N TYR A 30 -18.94 6.31 3.14
CA TYR A 30 -19.79 7.29 3.82
C TYR A 30 -20.27 8.41 2.90
N CYS A 31 -21.46 8.94 3.17
CA CYS A 31 -22.06 10.01 2.39
C CYS A 31 -21.34 11.36 2.62
N TRP A 32 -21.37 12.23 1.61
CA TRP A 32 -20.74 13.56 1.66
C TRP A 32 -21.41 14.56 2.61
N ASP A 33 -22.63 14.27 3.06
CA ASP A 33 -23.42 15.16 3.94
C ASP A 33 -23.05 15.02 5.43
N ASP A 34 -22.16 14.08 5.79
CA ASP A 34 -21.78 13.82 7.18
C ASP A 34 -20.51 14.61 7.57
N ASP A 35 -20.70 15.61 8.44
CA ASP A 35 -19.63 16.48 8.92
C ASP A 35 -18.52 15.72 9.67
N LEU A 36 -18.83 14.65 10.43
CA LEU A 36 -17.85 13.89 11.19
C LEU A 36 -16.93 13.09 10.27
N ILE A 37 -17.52 12.52 9.22
CA ILE A 37 -16.77 11.80 8.19
C ILE A 37 -15.94 12.77 7.36
N ASN A 38 -16.50 13.91 6.97
CA ASN A 38 -15.75 14.94 6.25
C ASN A 38 -14.55 15.44 7.07
N PHE A 39 -14.72 15.64 8.38
CA PHE A 39 -13.61 15.93 9.28
C PHE A 39 -12.57 14.80 9.30
N SER A 40 -13.01 13.54 9.32
CA SER A 40 -12.12 12.38 9.26
C SER A 40 -11.35 12.29 7.93
N ARG A 41 -11.98 12.62 6.80
CA ARG A 41 -11.32 12.71 5.48
C ARG A 41 -10.21 13.76 5.48
N ILE A 42 -10.45 14.92 6.10
CA ILE A 42 -9.43 15.97 6.24
C ILE A 42 -8.25 15.47 7.09
N LEU A 43 -8.52 14.85 8.24
CA LEU A 43 -7.46 14.29 9.10
C LEU A 43 -6.66 13.18 8.40
N PHE A 44 -7.34 12.29 7.69
CA PHE A 44 -6.69 11.24 6.91
C PHE A 44 -5.81 11.85 5.80
N SER A 45 -6.32 12.85 5.08
CA SER A 45 -5.56 13.56 4.04
C SER A 45 -4.32 14.26 4.58
N ILE A 46 -4.42 14.94 5.74
CA ILE A 46 -3.26 15.55 6.41
C ILE A 46 -2.24 14.49 6.80
N SER A 47 -2.70 13.33 7.29
CA SER A 47 -1.82 12.23 7.69
C SER A 47 -1.04 11.69 6.49
N ILE A 48 -1.69 11.47 5.35
CA ILE A 48 -1.02 11.03 4.11
C ILE A 48 -0.07 12.11 3.59
N LEU A 49 -0.47 13.39 3.60
CA LEU A 49 0.37 14.52 3.19
C LEU A 49 1.67 14.59 4.00
N LEU A 50 1.61 14.35 5.30
CA LEU A 50 2.78 14.37 6.19
C LEU A 50 3.63 13.09 6.06
N THR A 51 3.02 11.97 5.68
CA THR A 51 3.72 10.68 5.53
C THR A 51 4.51 10.63 4.21
N PHE A 52 3.94 11.14 3.12
CA PHE A 52 4.57 11.15 1.80
C PHE A 52 6.02 11.70 1.77
N PRO A 53 6.35 12.88 2.36
CA PRO A 53 7.72 13.38 2.33
C PRO A 53 8.69 12.50 3.13
N ILE A 54 8.22 11.84 4.19
CA ILE A 54 9.04 10.92 5.00
C ILE A 54 9.39 9.68 4.16
N GLU A 55 8.43 9.14 3.41
CA GLU A 55 8.65 7.99 2.52
C GLU A 55 9.53 8.34 1.30
N CYS A 56 9.36 9.53 0.74
CA CYS A 56 10.25 10.05 -0.32
C CYS A 56 11.71 10.14 0.16
N PHE A 57 11.94 10.47 1.43
CA PHE A 57 13.29 10.49 1.99
C PHE A 57 13.90 9.10 2.05
N VAL A 58 13.18 8.11 2.58
CA VAL A 58 13.67 6.73 2.69
C VAL A 58 13.93 6.12 1.30
N THR A 59 13.00 6.31 0.36
CA THR A 59 13.13 5.79 -1.01
C THR A 59 14.30 6.42 -1.77
N ARG A 60 14.55 7.72 -1.60
CA ARG A 60 15.71 8.40 -2.19
C ARG A 60 17.03 7.78 -1.72
N GLU A 61 17.17 7.56 -0.41
CA GLU A 61 18.40 7.01 0.16
C GLU A 61 18.64 5.55 -0.27
N VAL A 62 17.58 4.73 -0.35
CA VAL A 62 17.66 3.36 -0.87
C VAL A 62 18.03 3.36 -2.35
N LEU A 63 17.40 4.19 -3.17
CA LEU A 63 17.64 4.24 -4.62
C LEU A 63 19.05 4.75 -4.94
N HIS A 64 19.55 5.73 -4.20
CA HIS A 64 20.93 6.18 -4.30
C HIS A 64 21.93 5.05 -3.98
N SER A 65 21.62 4.21 -2.99
CA SER A 65 22.45 3.07 -2.60
C SER A 65 22.42 1.94 -3.66
N VAL A 66 21.28 1.72 -4.33
CA VAL A 66 21.13 0.71 -5.39
C VAL A 66 21.84 1.15 -6.67
N ILE A 67 21.65 2.39 -7.11
CA ILE A 67 22.27 2.94 -8.33
C ILE A 67 23.80 3.02 -8.18
N GLY A 68 24.30 3.30 -6.97
CA GLY A 68 25.73 3.30 -6.66
C GLY A 68 26.40 1.91 -6.62
N GLY A 69 25.70 0.83 -6.98
CA GLY A 69 26.29 -0.50 -7.19
C GLY A 69 26.53 -1.35 -5.95
N ASN A 70 26.28 -0.84 -4.74
CA ASN A 70 26.60 -1.54 -3.48
C ASN A 70 25.65 -2.71 -3.13
N VAL A 71 24.57 -2.94 -3.88
CA VAL A 71 23.55 -3.96 -3.56
C VAL A 71 23.72 -5.27 -4.37
N ILE A 72 24.42 -5.24 -5.52
CA ILE A 72 24.51 -6.41 -6.43
C ILE A 72 25.75 -7.28 -6.13
N ALA A 73 26.76 -6.77 -5.41
CA ALA A 73 27.93 -7.55 -5.00
C ALA A 73 27.64 -8.33 -3.71
N GLY A 74 27.09 -9.54 -3.85
CA GLY A 74 26.67 -10.44 -2.76
C GLY A 74 27.78 -10.95 -1.83
N SER A 75 28.40 -10.09 -1.04
CA SER A 75 29.24 -10.46 0.11
C SER A 75 29.00 -9.48 1.27
N ALA A 76 28.48 -10.02 2.39
CA ALA A 76 28.16 -9.36 3.68
C ALA A 76 29.28 -8.42 4.21
N PRO A 77 29.05 -7.54 5.23
CA PRO A 77 27.90 -7.42 6.15
C PRO A 77 27.32 -5.99 6.31
N LEU A 78 26.13 -5.86 6.90
CA LEU A 78 25.62 -4.58 7.41
C LEU A 78 26.52 -4.14 8.59
N PRO A 79 27.29 -3.04 8.47
CA PRO A 79 26.99 -1.86 9.29
C PRO A 79 27.31 -0.52 8.58
N ALA A 80 26.74 0.58 9.09
CA ALA A 80 26.99 1.99 8.71
C ALA A 80 26.45 2.38 7.31
N VAL A 81 25.41 3.21 7.20
CA VAL A 81 25.50 4.67 7.40
C VAL A 81 26.83 5.20 6.86
N GLY A 82 26.84 5.53 5.56
CA GLY A 82 27.79 6.44 4.94
C GLY A 82 29.05 5.82 4.35
N VAL A 83 29.05 5.58 3.02
CA VAL A 83 30.23 5.76 2.15
C VAL A 83 29.77 6.23 0.77
N GLN A 84 30.28 7.41 0.36
CA GLN A 84 30.15 8.01 -0.96
C GLN A 84 31.19 7.40 -1.92
N ASN A 85 30.90 7.28 -3.24
CA ASN A 85 31.53 8.10 -4.31
C ASN A 85 31.46 7.52 -5.75
N ILE A 86 30.81 8.31 -6.65
CA ILE A 86 31.17 8.78 -8.03
C ILE A 86 31.36 7.69 -9.13
N SER A 87 30.75 7.70 -10.34
CA SER A 87 30.64 8.68 -11.46
C SER A 87 29.56 8.15 -12.47
N GLU A 88 28.92 8.86 -13.41
CA GLU A 88 29.21 10.02 -14.28
C GLU A 88 27.86 10.79 -14.51
N GLU A 89 27.73 12.10 -14.76
CA GLU A 89 28.57 13.09 -15.46
C GLU A 89 28.09 14.53 -15.10
N GLY A 90 29.02 15.47 -14.92
CA GLY A 90 28.84 16.90 -15.26
C GLY A 90 28.21 17.87 -14.24
N ASP A 91 29.06 18.61 -13.52
CA ASP A 91 28.91 20.04 -13.13
C ASP A 91 27.58 20.52 -12.47
N SER A 92 26.81 19.60 -11.87
CA SER A 92 25.39 19.81 -11.54
C SER A 92 24.98 19.17 -10.19
N ASP A 93 25.83 19.31 -9.18
CA ASP A 93 25.76 18.58 -7.90
C ASP A 93 24.55 18.95 -7.01
N LYS A 94 23.79 19.99 -7.37
CA LYS A 94 22.49 20.32 -6.76
C LYS A 94 21.31 19.72 -7.52
N TRP A 95 21.47 19.38 -8.80
CA TRP A 95 20.39 18.91 -9.66
C TRP A 95 20.21 17.40 -9.61
N GLY A 96 21.25 16.59 -9.37
CA GLY A 96 21.12 15.13 -9.28
C GLY A 96 20.16 14.67 -8.17
N HIS A 97 20.33 15.20 -6.95
CA HIS A 97 19.41 14.91 -5.84
C HIS A 97 17.99 15.44 -6.07
N LYS A 98 17.87 16.60 -6.73
CA LYS A 98 16.58 17.20 -7.09
C LYS A 98 15.87 16.40 -8.18
N GLY A 99 16.61 15.91 -9.18
CA GLY A 99 16.10 15.09 -10.27
C GLY A 99 15.61 13.74 -9.79
N LEU A 100 16.33 13.09 -8.87
CA LEU A 100 15.89 11.83 -8.26
C LEU A 100 14.58 12.00 -7.49
N THR A 101 14.50 13.05 -6.66
CA THR A 101 13.31 13.35 -5.86
C THR A 101 12.13 13.71 -6.77
N LEU A 102 12.36 14.51 -7.82
CA LEU A 102 11.34 14.86 -8.81
C LEU A 102 10.87 13.62 -9.58
N GLY A 103 11.77 12.70 -9.92
CA GLY A 103 11.44 11.43 -10.56
C GLY A 103 10.55 10.54 -9.68
N ILE A 104 10.86 10.42 -8.38
CA ILE A 104 10.03 9.67 -7.43
C ILE A 104 8.62 10.27 -7.34
N ILE A 105 8.52 11.60 -7.21
CA ILE A 105 7.22 12.29 -7.14
C ILE A 105 6.45 12.13 -8.45
N ALA A 106 7.12 12.27 -9.60
CA ALA A 106 6.49 12.07 -10.91
C ALA A 106 5.98 10.64 -11.09
N ALA A 107 6.76 9.63 -10.70
CA ALA A 107 6.33 8.24 -10.73
C ALA A 107 5.13 7.99 -9.81
N ALA A 108 5.15 8.51 -8.59
CA ALA A 108 4.03 8.41 -7.65
C ALA A 108 2.76 9.09 -8.21
N CYS A 109 2.90 10.26 -8.83
CA CYS A 109 1.81 10.98 -9.48
C CYS A 109 1.25 10.18 -10.66
N LEU A 110 2.11 9.61 -11.51
CA LEU A 110 1.70 8.78 -12.65
C LEU A 110 0.92 7.55 -12.17
N ILE A 111 1.41 6.83 -11.15
CA ILE A 111 0.71 5.68 -10.58
C ILE A 111 -0.63 6.11 -10.00
N SER A 112 -0.68 7.25 -9.29
CA SER A 112 -1.93 7.80 -8.73
C SER A 112 -2.95 8.16 -9.82
N THR A 113 -2.52 8.60 -10.99
CA THR A 113 -3.44 8.87 -12.11
C THR A 113 -3.81 7.63 -12.92
N ALA A 114 -2.99 6.59 -12.85
CA ALA A 114 -3.23 5.34 -13.57
C ALA A 114 -4.10 4.37 -12.76
N THR A 115 -4.17 4.52 -11.44
CA THR A 115 -4.88 3.60 -10.55
C THR A 115 -5.86 4.34 -9.65
N ASP A 116 -7.16 4.11 -9.85
CA ASP A 116 -8.21 4.69 -9.01
C ASP A 116 -8.55 3.81 -7.79
N CYS A 117 -8.22 2.52 -7.82
CA CYS A 117 -8.59 1.56 -6.78
C CYS A 117 -7.47 1.37 -5.75
N LEU A 118 -7.71 1.82 -4.51
CA LEU A 118 -6.77 1.60 -3.39
C LEU A 118 -6.59 0.12 -3.04
N GLY A 119 -7.65 -0.70 -3.15
CA GLY A 119 -7.67 -2.11 -2.74
C GLY A 119 -6.59 -2.98 -3.41
N PRO A 120 -6.58 -3.09 -4.75
CA PRO A 120 -5.54 -3.83 -5.48
C PRO A 120 -4.12 -3.38 -5.17
N VAL A 121 -3.91 -2.07 -5.00
CA VAL A 121 -2.58 -1.51 -4.71
C VAL A 121 -2.08 -1.97 -3.35
N LEU A 122 -2.94 -1.96 -2.34
CA LEU A 122 -2.60 -2.43 -1.00
C LEU A 122 -2.36 -3.95 -0.97
N GLU A 123 -3.15 -4.73 -1.71
CA GLU A 123 -2.96 -6.18 -1.84
C GLU A 123 -1.62 -6.49 -2.53
N LEU A 124 -1.31 -5.80 -3.63
CA LEU A 124 -0.05 -5.95 -4.35
C LEU A 124 1.16 -5.59 -3.48
N ASN A 125 1.08 -4.49 -2.72
CA ASN A 125 2.13 -4.10 -1.78
C ASN A 125 2.33 -5.16 -0.68
N GLY A 126 1.25 -5.70 -0.13
CA GLY A 126 1.31 -6.78 0.84
C GLY A 126 2.01 -8.03 0.28
N VAL A 127 1.65 -8.45 -0.93
CA VAL A 127 2.19 -9.65 -1.57
C VAL A 127 3.64 -9.48 -2.02
N LEU A 128 3.98 -8.35 -2.66
CA LEU A 128 5.33 -8.14 -3.22
C LEU A 128 6.36 -7.62 -2.21
N ALA A 129 5.96 -6.80 -1.25
CA ALA A 129 6.87 -6.23 -0.27
C ALA A 129 6.79 -6.94 1.08
N ALA A 130 5.59 -7.06 1.68
CA ALA A 130 5.48 -7.56 3.04
C ALA A 130 5.78 -9.05 3.16
N VAL A 131 5.28 -9.90 2.25
CA VAL A 131 5.51 -11.36 2.32
C VAL A 131 6.99 -11.73 2.21
N PRO A 132 7.77 -11.23 1.23
CA PRO A 132 9.19 -11.54 1.17
C PRO A 132 9.98 -11.03 2.37
N LEU A 133 9.69 -9.80 2.83
CA LEU A 133 10.39 -9.22 3.99
C LEU A 133 10.07 -9.97 5.30
N ALA A 134 8.83 -10.40 5.49
CA ALA A 134 8.40 -11.04 6.73
C ALA A 134 8.68 -12.55 6.80
N TYR A 135 8.62 -13.26 5.67
CA TYR A 135 8.73 -14.73 5.65
C TYR A 135 10.00 -15.24 4.95
N ILE A 136 10.33 -14.70 3.78
CA ILE A 136 11.43 -15.21 2.96
C ILE A 136 12.78 -14.72 3.50
N LEU A 137 12.92 -13.43 3.77
CA LEU A 137 14.16 -12.80 4.23
C LEU A 137 14.68 -13.41 5.55
N PRO A 138 13.89 -13.52 6.64
CA PRO A 138 14.38 -14.13 7.88
C PRO A 138 14.71 -15.61 7.71
N GLY A 139 13.94 -16.36 6.91
CA GLY A 139 14.21 -17.76 6.61
C GLY A 139 15.54 -17.93 5.87
N LEU A 140 15.80 -17.12 4.84
CA LEU A 140 17.05 -17.15 4.09
C LEU A 140 18.25 -16.67 4.92
N ALA A 141 18.10 -15.62 5.72
CA ALA A 141 19.15 -15.14 6.61
C ALA A 141 19.58 -16.23 7.59
N TYR A 142 18.62 -16.93 8.21
CA TYR A 142 18.91 -18.04 9.11
C TYR A 142 19.63 -19.20 8.39
N LEU A 143 19.16 -19.58 7.19
CA LEU A 143 19.77 -20.65 6.40
C LEU A 143 21.22 -20.34 5.97
N ARG A 144 21.53 -19.06 5.74
CA ARG A 144 22.85 -18.57 5.33
C ARG A 144 23.84 -18.42 6.49
N LEU A 145 23.36 -18.04 7.68
CA LEU A 145 24.22 -17.84 8.85
C LEU A 145 24.58 -19.16 9.54
N GLU A 146 23.66 -20.13 9.56
CA GLU A 146 23.90 -21.41 10.21
C GLU A 146 24.81 -22.29 9.34
N GLN A 147 25.86 -22.89 9.91
CA GLN A 147 26.77 -23.77 9.18
C GLN A 147 26.18 -25.18 9.03
N GLY A 148 26.29 -25.79 7.84
CA GLY A 148 25.81 -27.15 7.57
C GLY A 148 24.80 -27.25 6.42
N GLY A 149 24.47 -28.49 6.03
CA GLY A 149 23.62 -28.77 4.86
C GLY A 149 22.20 -28.20 4.99
N ILE A 150 21.66 -27.74 3.86
CA ILE A 150 20.32 -27.11 3.77
C ILE A 150 19.17 -28.01 4.24
N PHE A 151 19.36 -29.34 4.23
CA PHE A 151 18.35 -30.34 4.55
C PHE A 151 18.48 -30.94 5.96
N ALA A 152 19.24 -30.29 6.84
CA ALA A 152 19.35 -30.71 8.23
C ALA A 152 18.03 -30.45 8.99
N ARG A 153 17.64 -31.37 9.88
CA ARG A 153 16.36 -31.27 10.61
C ARG A 153 16.17 -29.99 11.42
N HIS A 154 17.26 -29.36 11.85
CA HIS A 154 17.23 -28.07 12.56
C HIS A 154 16.95 -26.88 11.62
N LYS A 155 17.24 -27.00 10.32
CA LYS A 155 17.01 -25.96 9.29
C LYS A 155 15.68 -26.08 8.57
N LEU A 156 15.04 -27.25 8.64
CA LEU A 156 13.71 -27.51 8.08
C LEU A 156 12.65 -26.46 8.45
N PRO A 157 12.51 -25.97 9.70
CA PRO A 157 11.51 -24.94 10.00
C PRO A 157 11.79 -23.61 9.27
N ALA A 158 13.05 -23.20 9.14
CA ALA A 158 13.42 -21.98 8.42
C ALA A 158 13.21 -22.13 6.90
N LEU A 159 13.56 -23.30 6.34
CA LEU A 159 13.28 -23.63 4.94
C LEU A 159 11.77 -23.68 4.68
N GLY A 160 11.00 -24.29 5.57
CA GLY A 160 9.54 -24.35 5.51
C GLY A 160 8.90 -22.96 5.54
N LEU A 161 9.39 -22.05 6.39
CA LEU A 161 8.92 -20.67 6.46
C LEU A 161 9.15 -19.91 5.14
N ALA A 162 10.34 -20.07 4.53
CA ALA A 162 10.66 -19.42 3.27
C ALA A 162 9.84 -19.99 2.10
N LEU A 163 9.66 -21.31 2.03
CA LEU A 163 8.83 -21.96 1.01
C LEU A 163 7.35 -21.58 1.16
N PHE A 164 6.85 -21.53 2.40
CA PHE A 164 5.49 -21.08 2.67
C PHE A 164 5.28 -19.63 2.23
N GLY A 165 6.22 -18.74 2.56
CA GLY A 165 6.18 -17.34 2.10
C GLY A 165 6.18 -17.24 0.57
N LEU A 166 7.01 -18.01 -0.12
CA LEU A 166 7.03 -18.04 -1.59
C LEU A 166 5.70 -18.54 -2.17
N PHE A 167 5.13 -19.59 -1.58
CA PHE A 167 3.84 -20.13 -2.00
C PHE A 167 2.71 -19.11 -1.82
N VAL A 168 2.64 -18.45 -0.65
CA VAL A 168 1.66 -17.39 -0.37
C VAL A 168 1.83 -16.22 -1.35
N ALA A 169 3.06 -15.82 -1.65
CA ALA A 169 3.32 -14.74 -2.60
C ALA A 169 2.83 -15.08 -4.01
N LEU A 170 3.13 -16.29 -4.50
CA LEU A 170 2.68 -16.74 -5.82
C LEU A 170 1.16 -16.89 -5.90
N LEU A 171 0.52 -17.45 -4.87
CA LEU A 171 -0.93 -17.56 -4.82
C LEU A 171 -1.61 -16.19 -4.77
N GLY A 172 -1.10 -15.26 -3.96
CA GLY A 172 -1.63 -13.90 -3.88
C GLY A 172 -1.52 -13.15 -5.21
N LEU A 173 -0.37 -13.25 -5.89
CA LEU A 173 -0.18 -12.64 -7.19
C LEU A 173 -1.10 -13.26 -8.26
N ALA A 174 -1.27 -14.59 -8.23
CA ALA A 174 -2.18 -15.29 -9.14
C ALA A 174 -3.65 -14.88 -8.89
N PHE A 175 -4.08 -14.77 -7.64
CA PHE A 175 -5.43 -14.33 -7.28
C PHE A 175 -5.70 -12.91 -7.79
N LEU A 176 -4.74 -12.00 -7.61
CA LEU A 176 -4.85 -10.61 -8.06
C LEU A 176 -4.97 -10.54 -9.59
N PHE A 177 -4.14 -11.29 -10.32
CA PHE A 177 -4.17 -11.28 -11.79
C PHE A 177 -5.48 -11.85 -12.36
N VAL A 178 -5.99 -12.94 -11.77
CA VAL A 178 -7.23 -13.58 -12.23
C VAL A 178 -8.46 -12.72 -11.95
N ASN A 179 -8.47 -11.99 -10.84
CA ASN A 179 -9.62 -11.17 -10.44
C ASN A 179 -9.50 -9.70 -10.87
N PHE A 180 -8.43 -9.32 -11.58
CA PHE A 180 -8.17 -7.93 -11.96
C PHE A 180 -9.38 -7.29 -12.67
N ASP A 181 -9.98 -8.00 -13.63
CA ASP A 181 -11.13 -7.54 -14.41
C ASP A 181 -12.42 -7.30 -13.57
N THR A 182 -12.55 -7.97 -12.42
CA THR A 182 -13.73 -7.82 -11.55
C THR A 182 -13.54 -6.70 -10.52
N VAL A 183 -12.27 -6.39 -10.17
CA VAL A 183 -11.92 -5.44 -9.12
C VAL A 183 -11.81 -4.00 -9.65
N ASP A 184 -11.62 -3.81 -10.96
CA ASP A 184 -11.59 -2.48 -11.63
C ASP A 184 -12.95 -1.74 -11.67
N THR A 185 -14.01 -2.28 -11.07
CA THR A 185 -15.32 -1.62 -11.03
C THR A 185 -15.39 -0.43 -10.04
N CYS A 186 -14.26 -0.03 -9.45
CA CYS A 186 -14.20 1.18 -8.65
C CYS A 186 -14.19 2.43 -9.57
N THR A 187 -14.97 3.45 -9.24
CA THR A 187 -15.00 4.71 -9.99
C THR A 187 -14.87 5.85 -9.00
N HIS A 188 -13.91 6.75 -9.24
CA HIS A 188 -13.63 7.87 -8.38
C HIS A 188 -14.85 8.80 -8.20
N GLY A 189 -15.16 9.17 -6.96
CA GLY A 189 -16.22 10.14 -6.63
C GLY A 189 -17.66 9.66 -6.86
N LYS A 190 -17.87 8.36 -7.08
CA LYS A 190 -19.21 7.79 -7.26
C LYS A 190 -19.90 7.64 -5.90
N VAL A 191 -20.89 8.49 -5.66
CA VAL A 191 -21.73 8.43 -4.46
C VAL A 191 -22.45 7.07 -4.36
N MET A 192 -22.42 6.49 -3.16
CA MET A 192 -23.10 5.23 -2.87
C MET A 192 -24.62 5.35 -3.02
N LYS A 193 -25.28 4.29 -3.54
CA LYS A 193 -26.72 4.31 -3.86
C LYS A 193 -27.60 4.64 -2.66
N TYR A 194 -27.21 4.24 -1.45
CA TYR A 194 -27.96 4.53 -0.22
C TYR A 194 -27.87 6.01 0.21
N CYS A 195 -26.85 6.75 -0.22
CA CYS A 195 -26.77 8.19 0.02
C CYS A 195 -27.76 8.99 -0.82
N LEU A 196 -28.23 8.44 -1.94
CA LEU A 196 -29.18 9.09 -2.85
C LEU A 196 -30.65 8.95 -2.40
N HIS A 197 -30.94 8.11 -1.40
CA HIS A 197 -32.31 7.84 -0.98
C HIS A 197 -32.97 9.08 -0.35
N ASN A 198 -32.21 9.90 0.40
CA ASN A 198 -32.71 11.15 0.99
C ASN A 198 -33.07 12.21 -0.05
N GLU A 199 -32.33 12.30 -1.16
CA GLU A 199 -32.62 13.24 -2.24
C GLU A 199 -33.91 12.88 -3.00
N THR A 200 -34.17 11.59 -3.23
CA THR A 200 -35.42 11.15 -3.86
C THR A 200 -36.64 11.41 -2.97
N LEU A 201 -36.55 11.16 -1.66
CA LEU A 201 -37.63 11.48 -0.72
C LEU A 201 -37.84 13.01 -0.60
N SER A 202 -36.76 13.79 -0.52
CA SER A 202 -36.81 15.26 -0.43
C SER A 202 -37.36 15.90 -1.71
N THR A 203 -37.01 15.38 -2.89
CA THR A 203 -37.51 15.87 -4.18
C THR A 203 -38.97 15.46 -4.41
N THR A 204 -39.35 14.23 -4.08
CA THR A 204 -40.74 13.77 -4.12
C THR A 204 -41.60 14.54 -3.11
N VAL A 205 -41.15 14.74 -1.87
CA VAL A 205 -41.85 15.54 -0.86
C VAL A 205 -41.95 17.02 -1.27
N LYS A 206 -40.88 17.64 -1.79
CA LYS A 206 -40.94 19.02 -2.34
C LYS A 206 -41.90 19.12 -3.54
N SER A 207 -41.97 18.10 -4.40
CA SER A 207 -42.92 18.07 -5.52
C SER A 207 -44.37 17.88 -5.08
N ILE A 208 -44.62 17.12 -4.01
CA ILE A 208 -45.95 16.89 -3.41
C ILE A 208 -46.40 18.13 -2.62
N ILE A 209 -45.50 18.83 -1.94
CA ILE A 209 -45.82 20.09 -1.23
C ILE A 209 -46.09 21.22 -2.22
N LYS A 210 -45.41 21.25 -3.38
CA LYS A 210 -45.64 22.24 -4.44
C LYS A 210 -46.89 21.97 -5.29
N SER A 211 -47.47 20.76 -5.22
CA SER A 211 -48.68 20.37 -5.96
C SER A 211 -49.97 20.40 -5.13
N LYS A 212 -49.89 20.74 -3.84
CA LYS A 212 -51.07 21.01 -3.01
C LYS A 212 -51.48 22.48 -3.21
N PRO A 213 -52.67 22.76 -3.78
CA PRO A 213 -53.15 24.13 -4.00
C PRO A 213 -53.40 24.87 -2.68
#